data_AF-A0A543G4G7-F1
#
_entry.id   AF-A0A543G4G7-F1
#
_cell.length_a   1.000
_cell.length_b   1.000
_cell.length_c   1.000
_cell.angle_alpha   90.00
_cell.angle_beta   90.00
_cell.angle_gamma   90.00
#
_symmetry.space_group_name_H-M   'P 1'
#
loop_
_entity.id
_entity.type
_entity.pdbx_description
1 polymer ?
#
loop_
_entity_poly.entity_id
_entity_poly.type
_entity_poly.pdbx_seq_one_letter_code
_entity_poly.pdbx_strand_id
1 'polypeptide(L)'
;MTRQQLLTTLKQQRQILPLLLLTAYCIDAIITAVRGTVVMAGVTYDYELTIKHYIAFGAIGINFSTYFFLRQFYKYTFGLTVAVGLFNLVIFSALQTTSSFGIGSLIIGFQPSAFWAGLLAYIINFKRVNEFMVDNLASKQTPEERERIDKARFTEVVKKFKQKYDGYSAETLTEIVTANKYVPEALEAARQLLKDRQANENAN
;
A
#
# COMPACT_ATOMS: atom_id res chain seq x y z
N MET A 1 6.53 25.41 -6.81
CA MET A 1 6.11 24.10 -6.26
C MET A 1 7.33 23.44 -5.63
N THR A 2 7.35 23.26 -4.30
CA THR A 2 8.52 22.74 -3.57
C THR A 2 8.66 21.22 -3.73
N ARG A 3 9.89 20.68 -3.66
CA ARG A 3 10.16 19.22 -3.79
C ARG A 3 9.29 18.35 -2.88
N GLN A 4 8.95 18.84 -1.69
CA GLN A 4 8.02 18.16 -0.77
C GLN A 4 6.58 18.13 -1.28
N GLN A 5 6.08 19.21 -1.91
CA GLN A 5 4.75 19.26 -2.53
C GLN A 5 4.63 18.34 -3.74
N LEU A 6 5.72 18.18 -4.52
CA LEU A 6 5.79 17.21 -5.61
C LEU A 6 5.77 15.77 -5.10
N LEU A 7 6.51 15.45 -4.05
CA LEU A 7 6.53 14.11 -3.47
C LEU A 7 5.18 13.71 -2.85
N THR A 8 4.47 14.64 -2.21
CA THR A 8 3.15 14.36 -1.64
C THR A 8 2.09 14.16 -2.71
N THR A 9 2.08 14.98 -3.77
CA THR A 9 1.17 14.82 -4.91
C THR A 9 1.45 13.52 -5.68
N LEU A 10 2.72 13.17 -5.93
CA LEU A 10 3.11 11.90 -6.55
C LEU A 10 2.70 10.69 -5.70
N LYS A 11 2.92 10.74 -4.38
CA LYS A 11 2.49 9.67 -3.46
C LYS A 11 0.97 9.50 -3.46
N GLN A 12 0.24 10.61 -3.58
CA GLN A 12 -1.20 10.63 -3.67
C GLN A 12 -1.73 10.07 -4.99
N GLN A 13 -1.08 10.37 -6.12
CA GLN A 13 -1.48 9.86 -7.43
C GLN A 13 -1.23 8.35 -7.58
N ARG A 14 -0.24 7.79 -6.88
CA ARG A 14 0.02 6.33 -6.91
C ARG A 14 -1.20 5.51 -6.47
N GLN A 15 -2.09 6.05 -5.65
CA GLN A 15 -3.28 5.34 -5.18
C GLN A 15 -4.33 5.06 -6.27
N ILE A 16 -4.22 5.71 -7.44
CA ILE A 16 -5.09 5.44 -8.59
C ILE A 16 -4.62 4.23 -9.40
N LEU A 17 -3.35 3.81 -9.27
CA LEU A 17 -2.78 2.73 -10.08
C LEU A 17 -3.56 1.41 -9.98
N PRO A 18 -4.00 0.95 -8.78
CA PRO A 18 -4.85 -0.24 -8.66
C PRO A 18 -6.20 -0.10 -9.37
N LEU A 19 -6.79 1.10 -9.35
CA LEU A 19 -8.04 1.39 -10.05
C LEU A 19 -7.83 1.38 -11.57
N LEU A 20 -6.75 1.98 -12.05
CA LEU A 20 -6.38 1.96 -13.48
C LEU A 20 -6.14 0.52 -13.96
N LEU A 21 -5.51 -0.32 -13.15
CA LEU A 21 -5.32 -1.73 -13.47
C LEU A 21 -6.65 -2.46 -13.67
N LEU A 22 -7.60 -2.32 -12.72
CA LEU A 22 -8.94 -2.91 -12.89
C LEU A 22 -9.68 -2.34 -14.09
N THR A 23 -9.52 -1.04 -14.34
CA THR A 23 -10.11 -0.37 -15.50
C THR A 23 -9.57 -0.94 -16.81
N ALA A 24 -8.27 -1.23 -16.89
CA ALA A 24 -7.68 -1.86 -18.06
C ALA A 24 -8.27 -3.25 -18.34
N TYR A 25 -8.50 -4.06 -17.30
CA TYR A 25 -9.22 -5.34 -17.45
C TYR A 25 -10.65 -5.16 -17.96
N CYS A 26 -11.38 -4.16 -17.42
CA CYS A 26 -12.73 -3.87 -17.89
C CYS A 26 -12.77 -3.39 -19.35
N ILE A 27 -11.80 -2.57 -19.76
CA ILE A 27 -11.68 -2.12 -21.16
C ILE A 27 -11.40 -3.33 -22.07
N ASP A 28 -10.51 -4.22 -21.67
CA ASP A 28 -10.23 -5.46 -22.41
C ASP A 28 -11.48 -6.35 -22.54
N ALA A 29 -12.28 -6.47 -21.47
CA ALA A 29 -13.57 -7.17 -21.51
C ALA A 29 -14.56 -6.52 -22.49
N ILE A 30 -14.67 -5.20 -22.50
CA ILE A 30 -15.53 -4.46 -23.44
C ILE A 30 -15.05 -4.65 -24.88
N ILE A 31 -13.74 -4.54 -25.13
CA ILE A 31 -13.17 -4.75 -26.47
C ILE A 31 -13.45 -6.17 -26.96
N THR A 32 -13.33 -7.16 -26.08
CA THR A 32 -13.63 -8.56 -26.40
C THR A 32 -15.12 -8.75 -26.68
N ALA A 33 -16.01 -8.10 -25.93
CA ALA A 33 -17.45 -8.09 -26.19
C ALA A 33 -17.80 -7.51 -27.56
N VAL A 34 -17.15 -6.41 -27.95
CA VAL A 34 -17.35 -5.78 -29.27
C VAL A 34 -16.87 -6.68 -30.40
N ARG A 35 -15.79 -7.46 -30.18
CA ARG A 35 -15.33 -8.48 -31.14
C ARG A 35 -16.25 -9.69 -31.23
N GLY A 36 -17.14 -9.88 -30.24
CA GLY A 36 -18.10 -10.97 -30.15
C GLY A 36 -17.49 -12.36 -29.94
N THR A 37 -16.16 -12.46 -29.91
CA THR A 37 -15.46 -13.74 -29.88
C THR A 37 -14.23 -13.69 -29.00
N VAL A 38 -13.89 -14.82 -28.38
CA VAL A 38 -12.67 -15.01 -27.58
C VAL A 38 -11.96 -16.29 -28.01
N VAL A 39 -10.64 -16.21 -28.19
CA VAL A 39 -9.82 -17.38 -28.55
C VAL A 39 -9.24 -17.97 -27.27
N MET A 40 -9.62 -19.21 -26.94
CA MET A 40 -9.02 -19.97 -25.86
C MET A 40 -8.41 -21.25 -26.42
N ALA A 41 -7.12 -21.48 -26.14
CA ALA A 41 -6.39 -22.66 -26.61
C ALA A 41 -6.51 -22.93 -28.13
N GLY A 42 -6.61 -21.86 -28.94
CA GLY A 42 -6.74 -21.95 -30.40
C GLY A 42 -8.18 -22.16 -30.92
N VAL A 43 -9.18 -22.24 -30.04
CA VAL A 43 -10.59 -22.36 -30.40
C VAL A 43 -11.31 -21.05 -30.13
N THR A 44 -12.10 -20.59 -31.10
CA THR A 44 -12.92 -19.37 -31.00
C THR A 44 -14.26 -19.70 -30.36
N TYR A 45 -14.61 -18.97 -29.31
CA TYR A 45 -15.89 -19.06 -28.62
C TYR A 45 -16.64 -17.74 -28.75
N ASP A 46 -17.97 -17.81 -28.85
CA ASP A 46 -18.81 -16.62 -28.75
C ASP A 46 -18.71 -16.04 -27.34
N TYR A 47 -18.54 -14.73 -27.27
CA TYR A 47 -18.33 -14.03 -26.02
C TYR A 47 -19.42 -12.99 -25.77
N GLU A 48 -20.08 -13.11 -24.61
CA GLU A 48 -21.10 -12.19 -24.16
C GLU A 48 -20.79 -11.67 -22.75
N LEU A 49 -21.11 -10.39 -22.52
CA LEU A 49 -20.99 -9.78 -21.21
C LEU A 49 -22.11 -10.25 -20.29
N THR A 50 -21.73 -10.84 -19.18
CA THR A 50 -22.68 -11.23 -18.12
C THR A 50 -23.00 -10.08 -17.17
N ILE A 51 -24.07 -10.21 -16.39
CA ILE A 51 -24.46 -9.23 -15.35
C ILE A 51 -23.30 -8.87 -14.39
N LYS A 52 -22.42 -9.83 -14.10
CA LYS A 52 -21.25 -9.64 -13.24
C LYS A 52 -20.24 -8.63 -13.81
N HIS A 53 -20.14 -8.51 -15.14
CA HIS A 53 -19.29 -7.51 -15.81
C HIS A 53 -19.90 -6.12 -15.68
N TYR A 54 -21.21 -5.99 -15.89
CA TYR A 54 -21.89 -4.71 -15.74
C TYR A 54 -21.81 -4.17 -14.30
N ILE A 55 -21.93 -5.04 -13.29
CA ILE A 55 -21.72 -4.66 -11.89
C ILE A 55 -20.27 -4.21 -11.66
N ALA A 56 -19.28 -4.90 -12.26
CA ALA A 56 -17.88 -4.49 -12.21
C ALA A 56 -17.67 -3.09 -12.80
N PHE A 57 -18.24 -2.80 -13.96
CA PHE A 57 -18.15 -1.49 -14.61
C PHE A 57 -18.78 -0.38 -13.75
N GLY A 58 -19.95 -0.66 -13.16
CA GLY A 58 -20.58 0.24 -12.20
C GLY A 58 -19.68 0.51 -10.99
N ALA A 59 -19.06 -0.52 -10.43
CA ALA A 59 -18.13 -0.38 -9.31
C ALA A 59 -16.90 0.46 -9.69
N ILE A 60 -16.36 0.32 -10.90
CA ILE A 60 -15.26 1.17 -11.41
C ILE A 60 -15.70 2.64 -11.51
N GLY A 61 -16.89 2.91 -12.07
CA GLY A 61 -17.45 4.26 -12.13
C GLY A 61 -17.63 4.90 -10.75
N ILE A 62 -18.15 4.13 -9.79
CA ILE A 62 -18.26 4.57 -8.38
C ILE A 62 -16.87 4.90 -7.82
N ASN A 63 -15.86 4.07 -8.06
CA ASN A 63 -14.51 4.31 -7.56
C ASN A 63 -13.84 5.54 -8.18
N PHE A 64 -14.04 5.81 -9.47
CA PHE A 64 -13.55 7.06 -10.06
C PHE A 64 -14.27 8.27 -9.44
N SER A 65 -15.59 8.18 -9.29
CA SER A 65 -16.39 9.25 -8.69
C SER A 65 -15.95 9.51 -7.25
N THR A 66 -15.72 8.46 -6.45
CA THR A 66 -15.22 8.62 -5.08
C THR A 66 -13.77 9.08 -5.03
N TYR A 67 -12.93 8.70 -5.99
CA TYR A 67 -11.55 9.17 -6.05
C TYR A 67 -11.46 10.68 -6.31
N PHE A 68 -12.25 11.20 -7.26
CA PHE A 68 -12.20 12.62 -7.66
C PHE A 68 -13.03 13.54 -6.75
N PHE A 69 -14.24 13.14 -6.37
CA PHE A 69 -15.17 14.02 -5.64
C PHE A 69 -15.20 13.75 -4.12
N LEU A 70 -14.98 12.50 -3.70
CA LEU A 70 -15.25 12.04 -2.33
C LEU A 70 -14.07 11.24 -1.77
N ARG A 71 -12.87 11.82 -1.86
CA ARG A 71 -11.58 11.11 -1.66
C ARG A 71 -11.46 10.35 -0.33
N GLN A 72 -12.13 10.82 0.71
CA GLN A 72 -12.17 10.14 2.02
C GLN A 72 -12.82 8.75 1.97
N PHE A 73 -13.77 8.55 1.05
CA PHE A 73 -14.52 7.31 0.89
C PHE A 73 -13.86 6.32 -0.08
N TYR A 74 -12.94 6.79 -0.93
CA TYR A 74 -12.27 5.96 -1.94
C TYR A 74 -11.68 4.67 -1.38
N LYS A 75 -11.02 4.72 -0.22
CA LYS A 75 -10.44 3.52 0.41
C LYS A 75 -11.47 2.45 0.74
N TYR A 76 -12.69 2.84 1.10
CA TYR A 76 -13.78 1.92 1.44
C TYR A 76 -14.43 1.37 0.17
N THR A 77 -14.72 2.22 -0.82
CA THR A 77 -15.32 1.77 -2.09
C THR A 77 -14.37 0.86 -2.85
N PHE A 78 -13.08 1.19 -2.87
CA PHE A 78 -12.07 0.40 -3.55
C PHE A 78 -11.83 -0.93 -2.82
N GLY A 79 -11.73 -0.89 -1.49
CA GLY A 79 -11.62 -2.10 -0.66
C GLY A 79 -12.79 -3.06 -0.86
N LEU A 80 -14.02 -2.54 -0.89
CA LEU A 80 -15.22 -3.33 -1.18
C LEU A 80 -15.18 -3.91 -2.60
N THR A 81 -14.78 -3.11 -3.59
CA THR A 81 -14.71 -3.55 -4.99
C THR A 81 -13.72 -4.69 -5.18
N VAL A 82 -12.54 -4.60 -4.55
CA VAL A 82 -11.54 -5.67 -4.54
C VAL A 82 -12.07 -6.90 -3.81
N ALA A 83 -12.70 -6.73 -2.64
CA ALA A 83 -13.25 -7.85 -1.88
C ALA A 83 -14.30 -8.62 -2.68
N VAL A 84 -15.28 -7.92 -3.25
CA VAL A 84 -16.34 -8.52 -4.09
C VAL A 84 -15.73 -9.23 -5.31
N GLY A 85 -14.67 -8.67 -5.90
CA GLY A 85 -13.89 -9.32 -6.96
C GLY A 85 -13.18 -10.59 -6.52
N LEU A 86 -12.54 -10.56 -5.35
CA LEU A 86 -11.84 -11.72 -4.77
C LEU A 86 -12.79 -12.89 -4.51
N PHE A 87 -14.06 -12.63 -4.18
CA PHE A 87 -15.08 -13.67 -4.00
C PHE A 87 -15.84 -14.02 -5.29
N ASN A 88 -15.33 -13.60 -6.46
CA ASN A 88 -15.90 -13.92 -7.78
C ASN A 88 -17.38 -13.48 -7.96
N LEU A 89 -17.81 -12.45 -7.20
CA LEU A 89 -19.15 -11.88 -7.29
C LEU A 89 -19.28 -10.92 -8.47
N VAL A 90 -18.18 -10.29 -8.89
CA VAL A 90 -18.06 -9.43 -10.07
C VAL A 90 -16.94 -9.94 -10.97
N ILE A 91 -16.98 -9.67 -12.27
CA ILE A 91 -15.95 -10.10 -13.22
C ILE A 91 -15.35 -8.86 -13.91
N PHE A 92 -14.06 -8.65 -13.71
CA PHE A 92 -13.36 -7.51 -14.33
C PHE A 92 -12.76 -7.84 -15.71
N SER A 93 -12.37 -9.10 -15.96
CA SER A 93 -11.64 -9.53 -17.15
C SER A 93 -12.54 -10.20 -18.20
N ALA A 94 -12.13 -10.19 -19.46
CA ALA A 94 -12.83 -10.87 -20.55
C ALA A 94 -12.97 -12.38 -20.28
N LEU A 95 -11.89 -13.00 -19.83
CA LEU A 95 -11.87 -14.41 -19.47
C LEU A 95 -12.35 -14.58 -18.02
N GLN A 96 -13.31 -15.49 -17.81
CA GLN A 96 -13.65 -16.01 -16.48
C GLN A 96 -12.56 -16.96 -15.99
N THR A 97 -11.35 -16.44 -15.81
CA THR A 97 -10.27 -17.18 -15.17
C THR A 97 -10.53 -17.14 -13.66
N THR A 98 -11.18 -18.17 -13.13
CA THR A 98 -11.29 -18.35 -11.68
C THR A 98 -10.12 -19.23 -11.25
N SER A 99 -9.22 -18.70 -10.44
CA SER A 99 -8.17 -19.49 -9.81
C SER A 99 -8.71 -19.99 -8.48
N SER A 100 -8.65 -21.29 -8.22
CA SER A 100 -9.13 -21.87 -6.98
C SER A 100 -7.98 -22.43 -6.15
N PHE A 101 -7.97 -22.12 -4.86
CA PHE A 101 -7.07 -22.73 -3.89
C PHE A 101 -7.89 -23.63 -2.96
N GLY A 102 -7.48 -24.89 -2.82
CA GLY A 102 -8.21 -25.88 -2.02
C GLY A 102 -7.34 -26.50 -0.94
N ILE A 103 -7.86 -26.58 0.29
CA ILE A 103 -7.31 -27.42 1.37
C ILE A 103 -8.41 -28.38 1.82
N GLY A 104 -8.28 -29.67 1.50
CA GLY A 104 -9.33 -30.66 1.74
C GLY A 104 -10.59 -30.39 0.88
N SER A 105 -11.76 -30.30 1.52
CA SER A 105 -13.05 -30.02 0.86
C SER A 105 -13.34 -28.53 0.67
N LEU A 106 -12.54 -27.63 1.25
CA LEU A 106 -12.75 -26.19 1.14
C LEU A 106 -12.03 -25.67 -0.11
N ILE A 107 -12.81 -25.33 -1.15
CA ILE A 107 -12.31 -24.73 -2.39
C ILE A 107 -12.67 -23.25 -2.39
N ILE A 108 -11.66 -22.38 -2.35
CA ILE A 108 -11.83 -20.93 -2.44
C ILE A 108 -11.42 -20.48 -3.83
N GLY A 109 -12.40 -20.10 -4.65
CA GLY A 109 -12.18 -19.46 -5.94
C GLY A 109 -11.93 -17.97 -5.77
N PHE A 110 -10.94 -17.42 -6.47
CA PHE A 110 -10.67 -15.99 -6.56
C PHE A 110 -10.42 -15.54 -7.99
N GLN A 111 -10.67 -14.26 -8.25
CA GLN A 111 -10.30 -13.65 -9.53
C GLN A 111 -8.88 -13.09 -9.50
N PRO A 112 -8.01 -13.50 -10.45
CA PRO A 112 -6.66 -12.98 -10.57
C PRO A 112 -6.62 -11.45 -10.73
N SER A 113 -7.53 -10.86 -11.51
CA SER A 113 -7.59 -9.41 -11.74
C SER A 113 -7.82 -8.62 -10.45
N ALA A 114 -8.79 -9.05 -9.63
CA ALA A 114 -9.05 -8.47 -8.32
C ALA A 114 -7.87 -8.68 -7.35
N PHE A 115 -7.26 -9.87 -7.37
CA PHE A 115 -6.08 -10.18 -6.58
C PHE A 115 -4.90 -9.26 -6.90
N TRP A 116 -4.55 -9.09 -8.17
CA TRP A 116 -3.44 -8.22 -8.59
C TRP A 116 -3.68 -6.76 -8.21
N ALA A 117 -4.92 -6.26 -8.37
CA ALA A 117 -5.27 -4.91 -7.94
C ALA A 117 -5.18 -4.76 -6.42
N GLY A 118 -5.66 -5.74 -5.65
CA GLY A 118 -5.54 -5.78 -4.20
C GLY A 118 -4.09 -5.81 -3.73
N LEU A 119 -3.25 -6.65 -4.34
CA LEU A 119 -1.82 -6.74 -4.05
C LEU A 119 -1.10 -5.42 -4.36
N LEU A 120 -1.40 -4.79 -5.49
CA LEU A 120 -0.82 -3.50 -5.84
C LEU A 120 -1.22 -2.41 -4.83
N ALA A 121 -2.50 -2.39 -4.44
CA ALA A 121 -3.00 -1.47 -3.42
C ALA A 121 -2.33 -1.72 -2.05
N TYR A 122 -2.08 -2.98 -1.70
CA TYR A 122 -1.35 -3.37 -0.50
C TYR A 122 0.09 -2.87 -0.55
N ILE A 123 0.85 -3.12 -1.63
CA ILE A 123 2.23 -2.68 -1.77
C ILE A 123 2.35 -1.15 -1.65
N ILE A 124 1.44 -0.41 -2.29
CA ILE A 124 1.42 1.06 -2.24
C ILE A 124 1.16 1.57 -0.82
N ASN A 125 0.34 0.86 -0.04
CA ASN A 125 -0.06 1.24 1.31
C ASN A 125 0.58 0.39 2.41
N PHE A 126 1.67 -0.33 2.11
CA PHE A 126 2.23 -1.40 2.96
C PHE A 126 2.39 -0.98 4.42
N LYS A 127 3.02 0.17 4.68
CA LYS A 127 3.21 0.67 6.04
C LYS A 127 1.90 0.84 6.81
N ARG A 128 0.90 1.47 6.19
CA ARG A 128 -0.40 1.76 6.83
C ARG A 128 -1.23 0.49 7.04
N VAL A 129 -1.23 -0.40 6.05
CA VAL A 129 -1.98 -1.66 6.15
C VAL A 129 -1.31 -2.58 7.17
N ASN A 130 0.01 -2.65 7.20
CA ASN A 130 0.74 -3.46 8.17
C ASN A 130 0.58 -2.92 9.59
N GLU A 131 0.66 -1.60 9.81
CA GLU A 131 0.35 -0.98 11.12
C GLU A 131 -1.08 -1.30 11.53
N PHE A 132 -2.07 -1.11 10.65
CA PHE A 132 -3.46 -1.48 10.93
C PHE A 132 -3.66 -2.97 11.25
N MET A 133 -3.01 -3.87 10.51
CA MET A 133 -3.10 -5.32 10.77
C MET A 133 -2.41 -5.70 12.08
N VAL A 134 -1.24 -5.11 12.38
CA VAL A 134 -0.57 -5.34 13.65
C VAL A 134 -1.44 -4.85 14.80
N ASP A 135 -2.00 -3.64 14.68
CA ASP A 135 -2.79 -3.01 15.73
C ASP A 135 -4.13 -3.71 15.99
N ASN A 136 -4.80 -4.21 14.94
CA ASN A 136 -6.18 -4.72 15.05
C ASN A 136 -6.32 -6.24 14.88
N LEU A 137 -5.39 -6.91 14.21
CA LEU A 137 -5.48 -8.35 13.90
C LEU A 137 -4.40 -9.18 14.60
N ALA A 138 -3.19 -8.65 14.79
CA ALA A 138 -2.06 -9.42 15.31
C ALA A 138 -1.84 -9.33 16.83
N SER A 139 -2.53 -8.43 17.53
CA SER A 139 -2.13 -8.06 18.89
C SER A 139 -3.30 -7.93 19.87
N LYS A 140 -3.51 -9.00 20.66
CA LYS A 140 -3.70 -8.84 22.10
C LYS A 140 -2.32 -8.63 22.78
N GLN A 141 -1.46 -7.77 22.24
CA GLN A 141 -0.21 -7.42 22.92
C GLN A 141 -0.56 -6.57 24.13
N THR A 142 -0.05 -6.96 25.29
CA THR A 142 -0.16 -6.15 26.49
C THR A 142 0.50 -4.78 26.24
N PRO A 143 0.09 -3.71 26.95
CA PRO A 143 0.71 -2.39 26.83
C PRO A 143 2.25 -2.44 26.90
N GLU A 144 2.80 -3.36 27.69
CA GLU A 144 4.24 -3.59 27.83
C GLU A 144 4.93 -4.12 26.57
N GLU A 145 4.29 -5.00 25.80
CA GLU A 145 4.85 -5.53 24.56
C GLU A 145 4.86 -4.47 23.44
N ARG A 146 3.81 -3.63 23.37
CA ARG A 146 3.78 -2.47 22.47
C ARG A 146 4.90 -1.50 22.78
N GLU A 147 5.10 -1.15 24.05
CA GLU A 147 6.21 -0.28 24.45
C GLU A 147 7.58 -0.86 24.07
N ARG A 148 7.76 -2.18 24.17
CA ARG A 148 9.00 -2.85 23.76
C ARG A 148 9.24 -2.75 22.26
N ILE A 149 8.21 -2.96 21.44
CA ILE A 149 8.30 -2.88 19.98
C ILE A 149 8.57 -1.43 19.55
N ASP A 150 7.87 -0.47 20.14
CA ASP A 150 8.06 0.95 19.84
C ASP A 150 9.45 1.43 20.27
N LYS A 151 9.94 1.02 21.44
CA LYS A 151 11.32 1.28 21.88
C LYS A 151 12.35 0.64 20.94
N ALA A 152 12.11 -0.60 20.49
CA ALA A 152 13.00 -1.26 19.53
C ALA A 152 13.04 -0.52 18.19
N ARG A 153 11.87 -0.14 17.66
CA ARG A 153 11.74 0.65 16.42
C ARG A 153 12.41 2.01 16.55
N PHE A 154 12.18 2.71 17.66
CA PHE A 154 12.83 3.98 17.97
C PHE A 154 14.35 3.84 17.98
N THR A 155 14.87 2.81 18.66
CA THR A 155 16.31 2.53 18.76
C THR A 155 16.93 2.22 17.39
N GLU A 156 16.26 1.44 16.55
CA GLU A 156 16.74 1.18 15.18
C GLU A 156 16.82 2.46 14.32
N VAL A 157 15.81 3.32 14.42
CA VAL A 157 15.78 4.58 13.65
C VAL A 157 16.87 5.53 14.16
N VAL A 158 17.06 5.62 15.48
CA VAL A 158 18.18 6.35 16.09
C VAL A 158 19.52 5.83 15.58
N LYS A 159 19.73 4.51 15.52
CA LYS A 159 20.98 3.92 15.00
C LYS A 159 21.24 4.31 13.54
N LYS A 160 20.22 4.32 12.68
CA LYS A 160 20.33 4.78 11.29
C LYS A 160 20.71 6.26 11.20
N PHE A 161 20.16 7.11 12.06
CA PHE A 161 20.55 8.51 12.13
C PHE A 161 21.97 8.70 12.67
N LYS A 162 22.39 7.94 13.70
CA LYS A 162 23.78 7.97 14.19
C LYS A 162 24.77 7.62 13.07
N GLN A 163 24.53 6.56 12.31
CA GLN A 163 25.36 6.20 11.16
C GLN A 163 25.44 7.31 10.11
N LYS A 164 24.32 8.00 9.86
CA LYS A 164 24.29 9.13 8.93
C LYS A 164 25.06 10.35 9.44
N TYR A 165 25.04 10.58 10.74
CA TYR A 165 25.64 11.73 11.41
C TYR A 165 27.09 11.49 11.85
N ASP A 166 27.60 10.28 11.67
CA ASP A 166 28.93 9.87 12.10
C ASP A 166 30.04 10.80 11.53
N GLY A 167 29.88 11.24 10.28
CA GLY A 167 30.79 12.18 9.62
C GLY A 167 30.53 13.68 9.86
N TYR A 168 29.57 14.06 10.69
CA TYR A 168 29.21 15.48 10.89
C TYR A 168 30.10 16.11 11.98
N SER A 169 30.39 17.42 11.90
CA SER A 169 31.15 18.12 12.96
C SER A 169 30.32 18.31 14.23
N ALA A 170 30.96 18.54 15.38
CA ALA A 170 30.27 18.80 16.64
C ALA A 170 29.37 20.05 16.58
N GLU A 171 29.78 21.07 15.84
CA GLU A 171 28.99 22.29 15.59
C GLU A 171 27.72 21.95 14.81
N THR A 172 27.85 21.13 13.76
CA THR A 172 26.72 20.69 12.92
C THR A 172 25.72 19.86 13.74
N LEU A 173 26.20 18.98 14.63
CA LEU A 173 25.34 18.21 15.52
C LEU A 173 24.62 19.10 16.53
N THR A 174 25.30 20.13 17.05
CA THR A 174 24.72 21.11 17.98
C THR A 174 23.65 21.93 17.29
N GLU A 175 23.87 22.35 16.05
CA GLU A 175 22.87 23.04 15.24
C GLU A 175 21.63 22.17 15.01
N ILE A 176 21.81 20.88 14.71
CA ILE A 176 20.70 19.93 14.54
C ILE A 176 19.85 19.84 15.82
N VAL A 177 20.48 19.79 17.00
CA VAL A 177 19.78 19.71 18.29
C VAL A 177 19.06 21.03 18.60
N THR A 178 19.73 22.17 18.43
CA THR A 178 19.20 23.50 18.78
C THR A 178 18.12 23.96 17.82
N ALA A 179 18.19 23.58 16.54
CA ALA A 179 17.18 23.94 15.55
C ALA A 179 15.81 23.32 15.84
N ASN A 180 15.73 22.20 16.56
CA ASN A 180 14.51 21.47 16.94
C ASN A 180 13.49 21.25 15.79
N LYS A 181 13.97 21.28 14.54
CA LYS A 181 13.18 21.09 13.31
C LYS A 181 13.16 19.63 12.83
N TYR A 182 13.93 18.78 13.50
CA TYR A 182 14.13 17.39 13.11
C TYR A 182 13.25 16.46 13.95
N VAL A 183 13.01 15.27 13.41
CA VAL A 183 12.24 14.22 14.11
C VAL A 183 12.94 13.82 15.41
N PRO A 184 12.20 13.44 16.47
CA PRO A 184 12.77 13.17 17.80
C PRO A 184 13.87 12.10 17.79
N GLU A 185 13.79 11.10 16.91
CA GLU A 185 14.81 10.07 16.72
C GLU A 185 16.13 10.65 16.18
N ALA A 186 16.05 11.68 15.32
CA ALA A 186 17.22 12.36 14.78
C ALA A 186 17.88 13.26 15.82
N LEU A 187 17.07 13.93 16.65
CA LEU A 187 17.56 14.75 17.76
C LEU A 187 18.28 13.87 18.81
N GLU A 188 17.69 12.72 19.13
CA GLU A 188 18.26 11.77 20.08
C GLU A 188 19.57 11.17 19.56
N ALA A 189 19.64 10.83 18.27
CA ALA A 189 20.88 10.38 17.63
C ALA A 189 21.99 11.43 17.73
N ALA A 190 21.69 12.70 17.44
CA ALA A 190 22.65 13.80 17.51
C ALA A 190 23.14 14.05 18.96
N ARG A 191 22.23 14.01 19.95
CA ARG A 191 22.58 14.12 21.38
C ARG A 191 23.51 13.01 21.83
N GLN A 192 23.22 11.76 21.45
CA GLN A 192 24.07 10.64 21.83
C GLN A 192 25.45 10.75 21.19
N LEU A 193 25.54 11.15 19.92
CA LEU A 193 26.83 11.29 19.23
C LEU A 193 27.68 12.43 19.80
N LEU A 194 27.05 13.54 20.25
CA LEU A 194 27.73 14.61 20.97
C LEU A 194 28.28 14.15 22.31
N LYS A 195 27.50 13.38 23.09
CA LYS A 195 27.95 12.81 24.36
C LYS A 195 29.12 11.84 24.18
N ASP A 196 29.04 10.97 23.18
CA ASP A 196 30.09 9.99 22.87
C ASP A 196 31.42 10.71 22.54
N ARG A 197 31.36 11.84 21.83
CA ARG A 197 32.56 12.64 21.48
C ARG A 197 33.12 13.42 22.67
N GLN A 198 32.27 14.06 23.47
CA GLN A 198 32.69 14.75 24.69
C GLN A 198 33.30 13.79 25.71
N ALA A 199 32.79 12.55 25.80
CA ALA A 199 33.38 11.52 26.66
C ALA A 199 34.77 11.09 26.17
N ASN A 200 34.99 10.99 24.85
CA ASN A 200 36.29 10.66 24.28
C ASN A 200 37.31 11.82 24.36
N GLU A 201 36.86 13.07 24.31
CA GLU A 201 37.72 14.25 24.52
C GLU A 201 38.17 14.39 25.98
N ASN A 202 37.32 14.01 26.95
CA ASN A 202 37.67 14.05 28.38
C ASN A 202 38.47 12.84 28.87
N ALA A 203 38.61 11.79 28.05
CA ALA A 203 39.35 10.57 28.36
C ALA A 203 40.78 10.54 27.78
N ASN A 204 41.13 11.55 26.97
CA ASN A 204 42.48 11.80 26.45
C ASN A 204 43.10 13.03 27.13
#